data_AF-A0A7X3TVD2-F1
#
_entry.id   AF-A0A7X3TVD2-F1
#
_cell.length_a   1.000
_cell.length_b   1.000
_cell.length_c   1.000
_cell.angle_alpha   90.00
_cell.angle_beta   90.00
_cell.angle_gamma   90.00
#
_symmetry.space_group_name_H-M   'P 1'
#
loop_
_entity.id
_entity.type
_entity.pdbx_description
1 polymer ?
#
loop_
_entity_poly.entity_id
_entity_poly.type
_entity_poly.pdbx_seq_one_letter_code
_entity_poly.pdbx_strand_id
1 'polypeptide(L)'
;PRITLPAARIEQVLGIPIDPSEVRRILVALGFEVGESGDAFEVIPPFWRPDVALPDDIVEELIRIHGYENLPTTVLRGALPEAQPRPLERVREQARALAAGLGFQEVVSYTLTSDEILSRVVASDDGDRAAPLAAMNPVASQHTYLRTSLRGSLLSAYAANRHHEDAAMRFFEVGVEYLPTEADLPHERPVLCAVLGGQRLERWERPGPERLDFFDAKGAVETLLGDLGVEGAFTAEEHFAMLPGHSATVSVGDESVGVVAQVHPDVAAAFDIEEPVFLIELWFEPLTRAIPERPDYAPPSRYPEARRDLALLVPADTPASSLIEVIRTHRARGVRITADVFDEYRGEGVPAGQKSLALAVRFRADDRTLSEKDVVRIEQGLLRRLEQDLGATLRA
;
A
#
# COMPACT_ATOMS: atom_id res chain seq x y z
N PRO A 1 47.25 -18.14 -19.14
CA PRO A 1 47.85 -17.77 -17.82
C PRO A 1 48.15 -19.05 -17.06
N ARG A 2 49.18 -19.11 -16.21
CA ARG A 2 49.35 -20.27 -15.31
C ARG A 2 48.41 -20.10 -14.12
N ILE A 3 47.56 -21.08 -13.87
CA ILE A 3 46.53 -21.07 -12.82
C ILE A 3 46.83 -22.20 -11.86
N THR A 4 47.00 -21.87 -10.58
CA THR A 4 47.16 -22.86 -9.51
C THR A 4 45.79 -23.25 -8.97
N LEU A 5 45.39 -24.52 -9.13
CA LEU A 5 44.16 -25.10 -8.58
C LEU A 5 44.49 -26.00 -7.38
N PRO A 6 44.22 -25.59 -6.13
CA PRO A 6 44.34 -26.47 -4.97
C PRO A 6 43.39 -27.67 -5.11
N ALA A 7 43.86 -28.89 -4.87
CA ALA A 7 43.02 -30.09 -4.98
C ALA A 7 41.79 -30.02 -4.06
N ALA A 8 41.97 -29.46 -2.86
CA ALA A 8 40.88 -29.25 -1.90
C ALA A 8 39.78 -28.30 -2.41
N ARG A 9 40.08 -27.41 -3.36
CA ARG A 9 39.09 -26.49 -3.94
C ARG A 9 38.04 -27.23 -4.77
N ILE A 10 38.42 -28.34 -5.42
CA ILE A 10 37.51 -29.17 -6.23
C ILE A 10 36.38 -29.70 -5.35
N GLU A 11 36.72 -30.35 -4.24
CA GLU A 11 35.70 -30.86 -3.30
C GLU A 11 34.95 -29.74 -2.58
N GLN A 12 35.62 -28.63 -2.25
CA GLN A 12 34.96 -27.47 -1.63
C GLN A 12 33.84 -26.88 -2.50
N VAL A 13 34.06 -26.81 -3.82
CA VAL A 13 33.10 -26.23 -4.77
C VAL A 13 32.08 -27.26 -5.24
N LEU A 14 32.52 -28.47 -5.59
CA LEU A 14 31.63 -29.51 -6.16
C LEU A 14 30.92 -30.34 -5.08
N GLY A 15 31.41 -30.35 -3.84
CA GLY A 15 30.90 -31.22 -2.79
C GLY A 15 31.18 -32.72 -3.01
N ILE A 16 32.00 -33.06 -4.02
CA ILE A 16 32.46 -34.41 -4.32
C ILE A 16 33.97 -34.42 -4.58
N PRO A 17 34.68 -35.48 -4.15
CA PRO A 17 36.05 -35.70 -4.58
C PRO A 17 36.07 -36.20 -6.04
N ILE A 18 36.98 -35.66 -6.85
CA ILE A 18 37.32 -36.22 -8.17
C ILE A 18 38.74 -36.76 -8.07
N ASP A 19 38.94 -38.00 -8.52
CA ASP A 19 40.26 -38.63 -8.49
C ASP A 19 41.31 -37.80 -9.26
N PRO A 20 42.52 -37.56 -8.72
CA PRO A 20 43.54 -36.75 -9.38
C PRO A 20 43.91 -37.21 -10.80
N SER A 21 43.85 -38.52 -11.07
CA SER A 21 44.12 -39.06 -12.41
C SER A 21 42.99 -38.70 -13.38
N GLU A 22 41.75 -38.68 -12.90
CA GLU A 22 40.57 -38.26 -13.66
C GLU A 22 40.60 -36.76 -13.95
N VAL A 23 40.98 -35.94 -12.95
CA VAL A 23 41.22 -34.49 -13.11
C VAL A 23 42.21 -34.24 -14.25
N ARG A 24 43.37 -34.91 -14.23
CA ARG A 24 44.38 -34.80 -15.28
C ARG A 24 43.85 -35.28 -16.63
N ARG A 25 43.15 -36.41 -16.67
CA ARG A 25 42.59 -36.98 -17.91
C ARG A 25 41.64 -35.99 -18.58
N ILE A 26 40.74 -35.40 -17.81
CA ILE A 26 39.75 -34.43 -18.29
C ILE A 26 40.46 -33.18 -18.84
N LEU A 27 41.32 -32.56 -18.05
CA LEU A 27 41.97 -31.29 -18.45
C LEU A 27 42.90 -31.46 -19.66
N VAL A 28 43.67 -32.54 -19.72
CA VAL A 28 44.53 -32.83 -20.89
C VAL A 28 43.68 -33.11 -22.13
N ALA A 29 42.56 -33.84 -22.01
CA ALA A 29 41.65 -34.08 -23.13
C ALA A 29 41.02 -32.80 -23.67
N LEU A 30 40.86 -31.78 -22.82
CA LEU A 30 40.39 -30.44 -23.19
C LEU A 30 41.51 -29.53 -23.73
N GLY A 31 42.76 -30.00 -23.75
CA GLY A 31 43.91 -29.27 -24.30
C GLY A 31 44.67 -28.41 -23.29
N PHE A 32 44.43 -28.57 -21.99
CA PHE A 32 45.18 -27.88 -20.94
C PHE A 32 46.53 -28.59 -20.68
N GLU A 33 47.57 -27.80 -20.41
CA GLU A 33 48.80 -28.35 -19.85
C GLU A 33 48.64 -28.44 -18.34
N VAL A 34 48.92 -29.62 -17.76
CA VAL A 34 48.73 -29.88 -16.32
C VAL A 34 50.05 -30.32 -15.70
N GLY A 35 50.61 -29.48 -14.84
CA GLY A 35 51.70 -29.79 -13.92
C GLY A 35 51.18 -30.16 -12.53
N GLU A 36 52.05 -30.76 -11.71
CA GLU A 36 51.80 -31.02 -10.29
C GLU A 36 52.67 -30.10 -9.43
N SER A 37 52.09 -29.56 -8.36
CA SER A 37 52.77 -28.72 -7.38
C SER A 37 52.23 -29.03 -5.98
N GLY A 38 52.78 -30.05 -5.33
CA GLY A 38 52.33 -30.49 -4.01
C GLY A 38 50.85 -30.91 -4.03
N ASP A 39 50.02 -30.24 -3.22
CA ASP A 39 48.57 -30.49 -3.10
C ASP A 39 47.73 -29.67 -4.12
N ALA A 40 48.34 -29.20 -5.21
CA ALA A 40 47.70 -28.39 -6.24
C ALA A 40 48.09 -28.83 -7.67
N PHE A 41 47.19 -28.52 -8.61
CA PHE A 41 47.43 -28.62 -10.05
C PHE A 41 47.89 -27.27 -10.59
N GLU A 42 48.95 -27.29 -11.40
CA GLU A 42 49.40 -26.12 -12.17
C GLU A 42 48.85 -26.25 -13.58
N VAL A 43 47.85 -25.45 -13.91
CA VAL A 43 47.06 -25.60 -15.14
C VAL A 43 47.33 -24.42 -16.06
N ILE A 44 47.66 -24.70 -17.31
CA ILE A 44 47.81 -23.69 -18.36
C ILE A 44 46.72 -23.96 -19.41
N PRO A 45 45.74 -23.05 -19.55
CA PRO A 45 44.69 -23.20 -20.54
C PRO A 45 45.25 -23.03 -21.95
N PRO A 46 44.68 -23.74 -22.94
CA PRO A 46 45.07 -23.57 -24.33
C PRO A 46 44.70 -22.17 -24.85
N PHE A 47 45.37 -21.73 -25.91
CA PHE A 47 45.20 -20.36 -26.44
C PHE A 47 43.76 -20.04 -26.90
N TRP A 48 42.95 -21.05 -27.22
CA TRP A 48 41.55 -20.89 -27.66
C TRP A 48 40.54 -20.82 -26.50
N ARG A 49 41.00 -20.87 -25.24
CA ARG A 49 40.17 -20.72 -24.02
C ARG A 49 40.53 -19.45 -23.25
N PRO A 50 40.24 -18.25 -23.81
CA PRO A 50 40.54 -16.98 -23.15
C PRO A 50 39.65 -16.71 -21.92
N ASP A 51 38.55 -17.45 -21.80
CA ASP A 51 37.61 -17.44 -20.69
C ASP A 51 38.17 -18.03 -19.39
N VAL A 52 39.21 -18.88 -19.48
CA VAL A 52 39.75 -19.58 -18.30
C VAL A 52 40.90 -18.79 -17.67
N ALA A 53 40.62 -18.18 -16.53
CA ALA A 53 41.55 -17.31 -15.81
C ALA A 53 41.65 -17.63 -14.30
N LEU A 54 40.66 -18.30 -13.72
CA LEU A 54 40.54 -18.59 -12.30
C LEU A 54 40.52 -20.11 -12.03
N PRO A 55 40.85 -20.55 -10.81
CA PRO A 55 40.73 -21.97 -10.42
C PRO A 55 39.31 -22.51 -10.58
N ASP A 56 38.29 -21.69 -10.34
CA ASP A 56 36.89 -22.12 -10.40
C ASP A 56 36.42 -22.36 -11.85
N ASP A 57 37.00 -21.68 -12.85
CA ASP A 57 36.76 -21.96 -14.27
C ASP A 57 37.26 -23.37 -14.64
N ILE A 58 38.36 -23.82 -14.03
CA ILE A 58 38.89 -25.17 -14.21
C ILE A 58 37.97 -26.19 -13.53
N VAL A 59 37.44 -25.86 -12.35
CA VAL A 59 36.47 -26.72 -11.64
C VAL A 59 35.19 -26.88 -12.47
N GLU A 60 34.72 -25.84 -13.15
CA GLU A 60 33.60 -25.92 -14.11
C GLU A 60 33.90 -26.93 -15.23
N GLU A 61 35.09 -26.86 -15.83
CA GLU A 61 35.50 -27.82 -16.88
C GLU A 61 35.56 -29.26 -16.37
N LEU A 62 35.99 -29.46 -15.11
CA LEU A 62 36.01 -30.77 -14.48
C LEU A 62 34.60 -31.34 -14.34
N ILE A 63 33.65 -30.59 -13.77
CA ILE A 63 32.30 -31.12 -13.57
C ILE A 63 31.52 -31.26 -14.88
N ARG A 64 31.78 -30.39 -15.87
CA ARG A 64 31.17 -30.48 -17.20
C ARG A 64 31.50 -31.78 -17.92
N ILE A 65 32.71 -32.31 -17.73
CA ILE A 65 33.13 -33.60 -18.33
C ILE A 65 32.89 -34.78 -17.39
N HIS A 66 33.03 -34.58 -16.07
CA HIS A 66 32.72 -35.61 -15.08
C HIS A 66 31.21 -35.94 -15.04
N GLY A 67 30.35 -34.99 -15.40
CA GLY A 67 28.90 -35.14 -15.43
C GLY A 67 28.23 -34.46 -14.24
N TYR A 68 27.34 -33.51 -14.50
CA TYR A 68 26.57 -32.81 -13.46
C TYR A 68 25.63 -33.77 -12.72
N GLU A 69 25.22 -34.86 -13.35
CA GLU A 69 24.41 -35.92 -12.76
C GLU A 69 25.11 -36.65 -11.60
N ASN A 70 26.43 -36.53 -11.50
CA ASN A 70 27.20 -37.10 -10.40
C ASN A 70 27.25 -36.19 -9.16
N LEU A 71 26.72 -34.96 -9.25
CA LEU A 71 26.59 -34.09 -8.08
C LEU A 71 25.46 -34.59 -7.16
N PRO A 72 25.75 -34.85 -5.87
CA PRO A 72 24.74 -35.31 -4.94
C PRO A 72 23.78 -34.17 -4.60
N THR A 73 22.49 -34.50 -4.47
CA THR A 73 21.53 -33.58 -3.84
C THR A 73 21.77 -33.60 -2.34
N THR A 74 22.27 -32.49 -1.78
CA THR A 74 22.53 -32.36 -0.35
C THR A 74 21.85 -31.13 0.23
N VAL A 75 21.49 -31.17 1.51
CA VAL A 75 21.00 -29.99 2.23
C VAL A 75 22.16 -29.08 2.60
N LEU A 76 21.94 -27.77 2.49
CA LEU A 76 22.91 -26.78 2.97
C LEU A 76 23.18 -27.01 4.47
N ARG A 77 24.46 -27.06 4.83
CA ARG A 77 24.91 -27.17 6.22
C ARG A 77 25.26 -25.77 6.72
N GLY A 78 24.81 -25.44 7.92
CA GLY A 78 25.09 -24.14 8.55
C GLY A 78 24.05 -23.79 9.60
N ALA A 79 24.33 -22.75 10.38
CA ALA A 79 23.33 -22.15 11.26
C ALA A 79 22.32 -21.38 10.40
N LEU A 80 21.04 -21.46 10.75
CA LEU A 80 20.04 -20.54 10.17
C LEU A 80 20.37 -19.12 10.63
N PRO A 81 20.37 -18.13 9.72
CA PRO A 81 20.54 -16.74 10.12
C PRO A 81 19.38 -16.30 11.01
N GLU A 82 19.63 -15.31 11.87
CA GLU A 82 18.56 -14.69 12.65
C GLU A 82 17.53 -14.01 11.74
N ALA A 83 16.26 -14.12 12.10
CA ALA A 83 15.19 -13.49 11.36
C ALA A 83 15.26 -11.96 11.53
N GLN A 84 15.40 -11.24 10.41
CA GLN A 84 15.35 -9.78 10.40
C GLN A 84 13.91 -9.30 10.12
N PRO A 85 13.32 -8.43 10.97
CA PRO A 85 11.98 -7.93 10.74
C PRO A 85 11.94 -7.06 9.49
N ARG A 86 10.95 -7.30 8.62
CA ARG A 86 10.70 -6.53 7.39
C ARG A 86 9.31 -5.89 7.47
N PRO A 87 9.11 -4.87 8.31
CA PRO A 87 7.78 -4.34 8.62
C PRO A 87 7.07 -3.79 7.37
N LEU A 88 7.81 -3.12 6.48
CA LEU A 88 7.26 -2.60 5.23
C LEU A 88 6.72 -3.71 4.33
N GLU A 89 7.48 -4.81 4.15
CA GLU A 89 7.00 -5.96 3.37
C GLU A 89 5.77 -6.61 4.02
N ARG A 90 5.76 -6.71 5.35
CA ARG A 90 4.61 -7.25 6.09
C ARG A 90 3.36 -6.40 5.85
N VAL A 91 3.45 -5.07 5.97
CA VAL A 91 2.33 -4.16 5.74
C VAL A 91 1.86 -4.23 4.29
N ARG A 92 2.78 -4.33 3.32
CA ARG A 92 2.45 -4.51 1.89
C ARG A 92 1.63 -5.76 1.64
N GLU A 93 2.07 -6.91 2.17
CA GLU A 93 1.36 -8.17 1.97
C GLU A 93 0.03 -8.22 2.73
N GLN A 94 -0.05 -7.60 3.91
CA GLN A 94 -1.32 -7.45 4.63
C GLN A 94 -2.30 -6.57 3.84
N ALA A 95 -1.89 -5.39 3.38
CA ALA A 95 -2.75 -4.51 2.60
C ALA A 95 -3.20 -5.15 1.29
N ARG A 96 -2.32 -5.91 0.61
CA ARG A 96 -2.66 -6.71 -0.59
C ARG A 96 -3.77 -7.72 -0.28
N ALA A 97 -3.62 -8.51 0.78
CA ALA A 97 -4.61 -9.51 1.17
C ALA A 97 -5.95 -8.87 1.57
N LEU A 98 -5.91 -7.74 2.28
CA LEU A 98 -7.10 -7.01 2.71
C LEU A 98 -7.84 -6.38 1.52
N ALA A 99 -7.14 -5.75 0.58
CA ALA A 99 -7.75 -5.21 -0.63
C ALA A 99 -8.46 -6.30 -1.45
N ALA A 100 -7.82 -7.47 -1.60
CA ALA A 100 -8.45 -8.64 -2.20
C ALA A 100 -9.68 -9.12 -1.40
N GLY A 101 -9.61 -9.14 -0.07
CA GLY A 101 -10.73 -9.48 0.82
C GLY A 101 -11.92 -8.52 0.71
N LEU A 102 -11.66 -7.26 0.40
CA LEU A 102 -12.67 -6.23 0.11
C LEU A 102 -13.28 -6.35 -1.31
N GLY A 103 -12.87 -7.35 -2.08
CA GLY A 103 -13.38 -7.61 -3.42
C GLY A 103 -12.73 -6.77 -4.53
N PHE A 104 -11.54 -6.22 -4.28
CA PHE A 104 -10.72 -5.66 -5.35
C PHE A 104 -9.92 -6.76 -6.05
N GLN A 105 -9.79 -6.67 -7.37
CA GLN A 105 -8.96 -7.55 -8.16
C GLN A 105 -7.59 -6.92 -8.37
N GLU A 106 -6.52 -7.66 -8.05
CA GLU A 106 -5.18 -7.17 -8.31
C GLU A 106 -4.88 -7.17 -9.82
N VAL A 107 -4.25 -6.09 -10.28
CA VAL A 107 -3.68 -5.96 -11.62
C VAL A 107 -2.19 -5.63 -11.52
N VAL A 108 -1.43 -5.99 -12.53
CA VAL A 108 0.00 -5.66 -12.64
C VAL A 108 0.20 -4.90 -13.95
N SER A 109 0.54 -3.62 -13.85
CA SER A 109 0.79 -2.78 -15.02
C SER A 109 2.30 -2.62 -15.30
N TYR A 110 2.62 -2.13 -16.49
CA TYR A 110 4.00 -1.82 -16.84
C TYR A 110 4.55 -0.69 -15.96
N THR A 111 5.83 -0.82 -15.58
CA THR A 111 6.56 0.24 -14.88
C THR A 111 6.82 1.46 -15.76
N LEU A 112 7.03 1.24 -17.07
CA LEU A 112 7.25 2.30 -18.04
C LEU A 112 5.93 2.73 -18.68
N THR A 113 5.73 4.04 -18.74
CA THR A 113 4.54 4.72 -19.28
C THR A 113 4.94 5.83 -20.27
N SER A 114 3.96 6.60 -20.74
CA SER A 114 4.15 7.77 -21.58
C SER A 114 3.97 9.07 -20.79
N ASP A 115 4.60 10.14 -21.28
CA ASP A 115 4.38 11.50 -20.79
C ASP A 115 2.91 11.93 -20.93
N GLU A 116 2.24 11.47 -21.99
CA GLU A 116 0.82 11.70 -22.20
C GLU A 116 -0.05 11.12 -21.08
N ILE A 117 0.22 9.89 -20.63
CA ILE A 117 -0.53 9.30 -19.52
C ILE A 117 -0.22 10.01 -18.20
N LEU A 118 1.05 10.35 -17.96
CA LEU A 118 1.46 11.02 -16.71
C LEU A 118 0.85 12.43 -16.59
N SER A 119 0.89 13.21 -17.65
CA SER A 119 0.36 14.60 -17.66
C SER A 119 -1.15 14.69 -17.41
N ARG A 120 -1.91 13.60 -17.59
CA ARG A 120 -3.33 13.54 -17.25
C ARG A 120 -3.60 13.40 -15.75
N VAL A 121 -2.65 12.87 -14.99
CA VAL A 121 -2.85 12.46 -13.58
C VAL A 121 -1.84 13.05 -12.59
N VAL A 122 -0.77 13.68 -13.08
CA VAL A 122 0.27 14.36 -12.31
C VAL A 122 0.36 15.81 -12.77
N ALA A 123 0.38 16.76 -11.82
CA ALA A 123 0.52 18.17 -12.16
C ALA A 123 1.90 18.45 -12.74
N SER A 124 1.98 19.35 -13.72
CA SER A 124 3.26 19.75 -14.33
C SER A 124 4.20 20.47 -13.36
N ASP A 125 3.65 21.04 -12.29
CA ASP A 125 4.32 21.80 -11.24
C ASP A 125 4.17 21.15 -9.87
N ASP A 126 3.92 19.83 -9.83
CA ASP A 126 3.90 19.06 -8.59
C ASP A 126 5.27 19.18 -7.90
N GLY A 127 5.32 19.96 -6.82
CA GLY A 127 6.55 20.24 -6.08
C GLY A 127 7.22 18.99 -5.50
N ASP A 128 6.46 17.89 -5.36
CA ASP A 128 6.96 16.60 -4.91
C ASP A 128 7.43 15.70 -6.07
N ARG A 129 7.16 16.08 -7.34
CA ARG A 129 7.42 15.24 -8.52
C ARG A 129 8.07 16.05 -9.65
N ALA A 130 9.40 15.95 -9.76
CA ALA A 130 10.14 16.49 -10.90
C ALA A 130 9.88 15.70 -12.21
N ALA A 131 10.50 16.14 -13.32
CA ALA A 131 10.35 15.49 -14.62
C ALA A 131 10.71 13.99 -14.56
N PRO A 132 9.85 13.09 -15.08
CA PRO A 132 10.03 11.65 -14.91
C PRO A 132 11.28 11.15 -15.62
N LEU A 133 11.93 10.13 -15.05
CA LEU A 133 13.11 9.51 -15.63
C LEU A 133 12.76 8.74 -16.90
N ALA A 134 13.46 9.03 -18.00
CA ALA A 134 13.26 8.39 -19.29
C ALA A 134 14.27 7.25 -19.51
N ALA A 135 13.79 6.13 -20.05
CA ALA A 135 14.66 5.09 -20.61
C ALA A 135 15.38 5.62 -21.84
N MET A 136 16.71 5.43 -21.93
CA MET A 136 17.50 5.92 -23.06
C MET A 136 17.15 5.22 -24.39
N ASN A 137 16.79 3.93 -24.34
CA ASN A 137 16.46 3.11 -25.51
C ASN A 137 15.13 2.39 -25.28
N PRO A 138 13.99 3.11 -25.28
CA PRO A 138 12.70 2.51 -25.00
C PRO A 138 12.28 1.58 -26.14
N VAL A 139 11.61 0.47 -25.79
CA VAL A 139 11.09 -0.50 -26.77
C VAL A 139 9.95 0.08 -27.62
N ALA A 140 9.22 1.06 -27.08
CA ALA A 140 8.15 1.79 -27.76
C ALA A 140 7.89 3.13 -27.04
N SER A 141 7.30 4.11 -27.73
CA SER A 141 7.07 5.45 -27.17
C SER A 141 6.13 5.45 -25.96
N GLN A 142 5.17 4.52 -25.91
CA GLN A 142 4.28 4.34 -24.75
C GLN A 142 4.97 3.76 -23.50
N HIS A 143 6.23 3.33 -23.62
CA HIS A 143 7.04 2.77 -22.54
C HIS A 143 8.38 3.53 -22.43
N THR A 144 8.29 4.84 -22.25
CA THR A 144 9.47 5.72 -22.23
C THR A 144 9.86 6.14 -20.82
N TYR A 145 8.90 6.46 -19.96
CA TYR A 145 9.15 7.08 -18.67
C TYR A 145 8.85 6.15 -17.51
N LEU A 146 9.69 6.14 -16.47
CA LEU A 146 9.33 5.50 -15.21
C LEU A 146 8.10 6.19 -14.64
N ARG A 147 7.08 5.40 -14.32
CA ARG A 147 5.82 5.94 -13.77
C ARG A 147 6.08 6.63 -12.42
N THR A 148 5.73 7.90 -12.33
CA THR A 148 5.71 8.62 -11.05
C THR A 148 4.40 8.38 -10.31
N SER A 149 3.34 7.91 -11.00
CA SER A 149 2.02 7.58 -10.44
C SER A 149 1.49 6.25 -10.95
N LEU A 150 0.75 5.51 -10.11
CA LEU A 150 -0.05 4.35 -10.53
C LEU A 150 -1.44 4.72 -11.07
N ARG A 151 -1.93 5.95 -10.82
CA ARG A 151 -3.29 6.39 -11.18
C ARG A 151 -3.59 6.16 -12.66
N GLY A 152 -2.69 6.60 -13.53
CA GLY A 152 -2.85 6.49 -14.98
C GLY A 152 -2.97 5.03 -15.44
N SER A 153 -2.12 4.15 -14.91
CA SER A 153 -2.17 2.72 -15.22
C SER A 153 -3.49 2.08 -14.81
N LEU A 154 -4.00 2.40 -13.61
CA LEU A 154 -5.27 1.85 -13.13
C LEU A 154 -6.48 2.42 -13.89
N LEU A 155 -6.47 3.71 -14.26
CA LEU A 155 -7.52 4.29 -15.09
C LEU A 155 -7.54 3.69 -16.49
N SER A 156 -6.36 3.49 -17.11
CA SER A 156 -6.26 2.77 -18.39
C SER A 156 -6.77 1.33 -18.27
N ALA A 157 -6.43 0.62 -17.19
CA ALA A 157 -6.94 -0.73 -16.94
C ALA A 157 -8.46 -0.74 -16.73
N TYR A 158 -8.99 0.24 -15.98
CA TYR A 158 -10.43 0.41 -15.78
C TYR A 158 -11.14 0.60 -17.12
N ALA A 159 -10.70 1.56 -17.93
CA ALA A 159 -11.28 1.87 -19.24
C ALA A 159 -11.26 0.66 -20.19
N ALA A 160 -10.12 -0.05 -20.27
CA ALA A 160 -9.97 -1.22 -21.13
C ALA A 160 -10.94 -2.36 -20.78
N ASN A 161 -11.34 -2.49 -19.51
CA ASN A 161 -12.29 -3.51 -19.06
C ASN A 161 -13.74 -3.03 -19.06
N ARG A 162 -13.97 -1.72 -18.92
CA ARG A 162 -15.30 -1.12 -18.79
C ARG A 162 -16.23 -1.44 -19.96
N HIS A 163 -15.71 -1.57 -21.18
CA HIS A 163 -16.50 -1.94 -22.36
C HIS A 163 -17.01 -3.39 -22.34
N HIS A 164 -16.49 -4.22 -21.43
CA HIS A 164 -16.79 -5.66 -21.37
C HIS A 164 -17.51 -6.08 -20.08
N GLU A 165 -17.65 -5.17 -19.12
CA GLU A 165 -18.28 -5.42 -17.82
C GLU A 165 -19.32 -4.34 -17.57
N ASP A 166 -20.53 -4.72 -17.17
CA ASP A 166 -21.60 -3.78 -16.84
C ASP A 166 -21.71 -3.52 -15.32
N ALA A 167 -21.19 -4.43 -14.50
CA ALA A 167 -21.22 -4.35 -13.04
C ALA A 167 -20.11 -3.45 -12.46
N ALA A 168 -20.09 -3.37 -11.13
CA ALA A 168 -19.05 -2.69 -10.37
C ALA A 168 -17.68 -3.31 -10.61
N MET A 169 -16.70 -2.48 -10.96
CA MET A 169 -15.30 -2.87 -11.08
C MET A 169 -14.49 -2.28 -9.94
N ARG A 170 -13.55 -3.07 -9.44
CA ARG A 170 -12.63 -2.72 -8.35
C ARG A 170 -11.28 -3.30 -8.68
N PHE A 171 -10.31 -2.46 -9.02
CA PHE A 171 -8.93 -2.88 -9.29
C PHE A 171 -7.98 -2.27 -8.29
N PHE A 172 -6.91 -2.97 -7.98
CA PHE A 172 -5.81 -2.42 -7.21
C PHE A 172 -4.47 -2.93 -7.73
N GLU A 173 -3.41 -2.19 -7.44
CA GLU A 173 -2.03 -2.60 -7.68
C GLU A 173 -1.19 -2.22 -6.46
N VAL A 174 -0.42 -3.18 -5.93
CA VAL A 174 0.68 -2.91 -4.99
C VAL A 174 1.96 -2.79 -5.79
N GLY A 175 2.36 -1.55 -6.08
CA GLY A 175 3.46 -1.22 -6.97
C GLY A 175 4.46 -0.25 -6.36
N VAL A 176 5.25 0.36 -7.24
CA VAL A 176 6.28 1.35 -6.93
C VAL A 176 6.10 2.54 -7.86
N GLU A 177 6.11 3.74 -7.27
CA GLU A 177 6.28 5.02 -7.94
C GLU A 177 7.75 5.41 -7.92
N TYR A 178 8.29 5.89 -9.04
CA TYR A 178 9.68 6.27 -9.17
C TYR A 178 9.79 7.79 -9.17
N LEU A 179 9.94 8.38 -7.99
CA LEU A 179 9.98 9.83 -7.84
C LEU A 179 11.39 10.34 -8.12
N PRO A 180 11.60 11.22 -9.12
CA PRO A 180 12.92 11.73 -9.42
C PRO A 180 13.46 12.55 -8.26
N THR A 181 14.74 12.40 -7.96
CA THR A 181 15.46 13.20 -6.95
C THR A 181 16.69 13.85 -7.60
N GLU A 182 17.39 14.72 -6.87
CA GLU A 182 18.69 15.25 -7.34
C GLU A 182 19.79 14.17 -7.39
N ALA A 183 19.57 13.02 -6.76
CA ALA A 183 20.51 11.90 -6.76
C ALA A 183 20.42 11.06 -8.06
N ASP A 184 21.40 10.17 -8.24
CA ASP A 184 21.50 9.30 -9.43
C ASP A 184 20.35 8.28 -9.55
N LEU A 185 19.71 7.92 -8.43
CA LEU A 185 18.58 6.99 -8.39
C LEU A 185 17.30 7.70 -7.90
N PRO A 186 16.12 7.33 -8.46
CA PRO A 186 14.85 7.87 -7.97
C PRO A 186 14.56 7.34 -6.57
N HIS A 187 13.71 8.06 -5.83
CA HIS A 187 13.05 7.51 -4.66
C HIS A 187 11.96 6.54 -5.12
N GLU A 188 12.20 5.26 -4.90
CA GLU A 188 11.24 4.18 -5.15
C GLU A 188 10.22 4.10 -4.02
N ARG A 189 9.08 4.79 -4.17
CA ARG A 189 8.02 4.82 -3.17
C ARG A 189 7.04 3.65 -3.38
N PRO A 190 7.00 2.65 -2.48
CA PRO A 190 6.00 1.60 -2.55
C PRO A 190 4.61 2.16 -2.20
N VAL A 191 3.62 1.83 -3.03
CA VAL A 191 2.25 2.34 -2.92
C VAL A 191 1.23 1.24 -3.21
N LEU A 192 0.08 1.28 -2.51
CA LEU A 192 -1.14 0.63 -2.97
C LEU A 192 -1.98 1.70 -3.65
N CYS A 193 -2.29 1.49 -4.93
CA CYS A 193 -3.26 2.30 -5.63
C CYS A 193 -4.46 1.43 -5.97
N ALA A 194 -5.67 1.97 -5.87
CA ALA A 194 -6.89 1.27 -6.24
C ALA A 194 -7.86 2.20 -6.96
N VAL A 195 -8.66 1.63 -7.85
CA VAL A 195 -9.75 2.30 -8.57
C VAL A 195 -11.04 1.50 -8.41
N LEU A 196 -12.15 2.20 -8.20
CA LEU A 196 -13.48 1.59 -8.14
C LEU A 196 -14.53 2.47 -8.83
N GLY A 197 -15.53 1.82 -9.42
CA GLY A 197 -16.64 2.49 -10.09
C GLY A 197 -17.67 1.49 -10.61
N GLY A 198 -18.64 2.00 -11.36
CA GLY A 198 -19.71 1.21 -11.96
C GLY A 198 -20.91 0.97 -11.03
N GLN A 199 -21.83 0.11 -11.49
CA GLN A 199 -23.08 -0.16 -10.78
C GLN A 199 -22.87 -1.20 -9.68
N ARG A 200 -23.31 -0.89 -8.46
CA ARG A 200 -23.29 -1.82 -7.34
C ARG A 200 -24.04 -3.09 -7.74
N LEU A 201 -23.51 -4.24 -7.31
CA LEU A 201 -24.16 -5.52 -7.53
C LEU A 201 -25.57 -5.49 -6.92
N GLU A 202 -26.57 -5.74 -7.76
CA GLU A 202 -27.96 -5.83 -7.33
C GLU A 202 -28.12 -7.00 -6.35
N ARG A 203 -28.76 -6.74 -5.21
CA ARG A 203 -29.08 -7.75 -4.20
C ARG A 203 -30.57 -7.71 -3.94
N TRP A 204 -31.16 -8.84 -3.60
CA TRP A 204 -32.60 -8.93 -3.30
C TRP A 204 -33.06 -7.98 -2.18
N GLU A 205 -32.18 -7.64 -1.24
CA GLU A 205 -32.41 -6.69 -0.14
C GLU A 205 -32.25 -5.21 -0.55
N ARG A 206 -31.60 -4.95 -1.69
CA ARG A 206 -31.33 -3.61 -2.23
C ARG A 206 -31.65 -3.60 -3.73
N PRO A 207 -32.95 -3.58 -4.10
CA PRO A 207 -33.35 -3.54 -5.48
C PRO A 207 -33.06 -2.17 -6.09
N GLY A 208 -32.56 -2.16 -7.33
CA GLY A 208 -32.35 -0.94 -8.12
C GLY A 208 -30.89 -0.60 -8.44
N PRO A 209 -30.67 0.25 -9.47
CA PRO A 209 -29.34 0.58 -9.97
C PRO A 209 -28.66 1.66 -9.10
N GLU A 210 -28.08 1.26 -7.97
CA GLU A 210 -27.20 2.12 -7.18
C GLU A 210 -25.78 2.07 -7.74
N ARG A 211 -25.10 3.20 -7.86
CA ARG A 211 -23.69 3.27 -8.28
C ARG A 211 -22.78 3.30 -7.06
N LEU A 212 -21.54 2.84 -7.24
CA LEU A 212 -20.52 3.10 -6.22
C LEU A 212 -20.26 4.60 -6.10
N ASP A 213 -19.93 5.04 -4.90
CA ASP A 213 -19.68 6.44 -4.59
C ASP A 213 -18.38 6.64 -3.78
N PHE A 214 -18.14 7.90 -3.39
CA PHE A 214 -16.97 8.27 -2.59
C PHE A 214 -16.93 7.54 -1.24
N PHE A 215 -18.09 7.25 -0.64
CA PHE A 215 -18.16 6.59 0.66
C PHE A 215 -17.84 5.10 0.57
N ASP A 216 -18.05 4.44 -0.58
CA ASP A 216 -17.49 3.11 -0.83
C ASP A 216 -15.96 3.12 -0.81
N ALA A 217 -15.35 4.11 -1.45
CA ALA A 217 -13.90 4.27 -1.49
C ALA A 217 -13.35 4.56 -0.08
N LYS A 218 -13.99 5.50 0.62
CA LYS A 218 -13.65 5.86 2.00
C LYS A 218 -13.80 4.65 2.94
N GLY A 219 -14.88 3.90 2.82
CA GLY A 219 -15.14 2.72 3.65
C GLY A 219 -14.10 1.60 3.43
N ALA A 220 -13.61 1.44 2.20
CA ALA A 220 -12.49 0.54 1.91
C ALA A 220 -11.21 0.98 2.63
N VAL A 221 -10.89 2.28 2.61
CA VAL A 221 -9.74 2.84 3.35
C VAL A 221 -9.90 2.67 4.87
N GLU A 222 -11.07 3.01 5.41
CA GLU A 222 -11.36 2.84 6.85
C GLU A 222 -11.19 1.38 7.29
N THR A 223 -11.66 0.43 6.48
CA THR A 223 -11.52 -1.01 6.76
C THR A 223 -10.06 -1.46 6.66
N LEU A 224 -9.34 -1.04 5.62
CA LEU A 224 -7.91 -1.34 5.45
C LEU A 224 -7.08 -0.85 6.63
N LEU A 225 -7.27 0.41 7.04
CA LEU A 225 -6.55 0.99 8.17
C LEU A 225 -6.92 0.30 9.49
N GLY A 226 -8.22 0.04 9.70
CA GLY A 226 -8.72 -0.65 10.90
C GLY A 226 -8.12 -2.04 11.07
N ASP A 227 -8.05 -2.83 10.00
CA ASP A 227 -7.45 -4.17 10.01
C ASP A 227 -5.91 -4.14 10.14
N LEU A 228 -5.27 -3.04 9.75
CA LEU A 228 -3.86 -2.75 10.06
C LEU A 228 -3.65 -2.24 11.49
N GLY A 229 -4.72 -2.06 12.26
CA GLY A 229 -4.69 -1.66 13.66
C GLY A 229 -4.54 -0.16 13.91
N VAL A 230 -4.87 0.68 12.92
CA VAL A 230 -4.78 2.15 13.02
C VAL A 230 -6.10 2.81 12.60
N GLU A 231 -6.38 3.98 13.15
CA GLU A 231 -7.55 4.79 12.77
C GLU A 231 -7.11 5.94 11.87
N GLY A 232 -7.77 6.09 10.72
CA GLY A 232 -7.51 7.16 9.75
C GLY A 232 -8.39 8.40 9.99
N ALA A 233 -7.80 9.58 9.87
CA ALA A 233 -8.51 10.84 9.74
C ALA A 233 -8.56 11.25 8.25
N PHE A 234 -9.65 11.92 7.86
CA PHE A 234 -9.89 12.34 6.49
C PHE A 234 -10.07 13.86 6.47
N THR A 235 -9.14 14.56 5.82
CA THR A 235 -9.17 16.01 5.69
C THR A 235 -9.45 16.38 4.25
N ALA A 236 -10.49 17.20 4.02
CA ALA A 236 -10.83 17.68 2.69
C ALA A 236 -9.68 18.53 2.15
N GLU A 237 -9.12 18.12 1.03
CA GLU A 237 -7.97 18.77 0.39
C GLU A 237 -8.08 18.55 -1.11
N GLU A 238 -7.74 19.57 -1.90
CA GLU A 238 -7.77 19.48 -3.35
C GLU A 238 -6.50 18.77 -3.85
N HIS A 239 -6.70 17.84 -4.78
CA HIS A 239 -5.61 17.08 -5.39
C HIS A 239 -5.70 17.21 -6.90
N PHE A 240 -4.57 17.34 -7.59
CA PHE A 240 -4.55 17.38 -9.05
C PHE A 240 -5.22 16.13 -9.63
N ALA A 241 -5.93 16.31 -10.75
CA ALA A 241 -6.73 15.30 -11.44
C ALA A 241 -7.94 14.75 -10.67
N MET A 242 -8.21 15.25 -9.46
CA MET A 242 -9.38 14.89 -8.65
C MET A 242 -10.48 15.95 -8.73
N LEU A 243 -11.72 15.55 -8.49
CA LEU A 243 -12.87 16.45 -8.46
C LEU A 243 -12.85 17.30 -7.17
N PRO A 244 -12.83 18.64 -7.28
CA PRO A 244 -12.88 19.52 -6.11
C PRO A 244 -14.09 19.23 -5.20
N GLY A 245 -13.86 19.25 -3.89
CA GLY A 245 -14.86 18.92 -2.88
C GLY A 245 -15.16 17.42 -2.72
N HIS A 246 -14.55 16.54 -3.53
CA HIS A 246 -14.70 15.09 -3.46
C HIS A 246 -13.35 14.38 -3.30
N SER A 247 -12.44 15.00 -2.58
CA SER A 247 -11.09 14.50 -2.32
C SER A 247 -10.72 14.73 -0.86
N ALA A 248 -10.00 13.75 -0.29
CA ALA A 248 -9.51 13.83 1.07
C ALA A 248 -8.13 13.20 1.20
N THR A 249 -7.25 13.90 1.92
CA THR A 249 -5.99 13.36 2.42
C THR A 249 -6.29 12.48 3.62
N VAL A 250 -5.68 11.30 3.65
CA VAL A 250 -5.81 10.29 4.71
C VAL A 250 -4.59 10.39 5.60
N SER A 251 -4.79 10.64 6.90
CA SER A 251 -3.71 10.69 7.89
C SER A 251 -3.91 9.70 9.03
N VAL A 252 -2.82 9.21 9.61
CA VAL A 252 -2.82 8.41 10.83
C VAL A 252 -1.96 9.14 11.85
N GLY A 253 -2.60 9.66 12.89
CA GLY A 253 -1.96 10.67 13.74
C GLY A 253 -1.57 11.90 12.92
N ASP A 254 -0.31 12.30 13.00
CA ASP A 254 0.23 13.46 12.28
C ASP A 254 0.84 13.09 10.91
N GLU A 255 0.89 11.80 10.57
CA GLU A 255 1.48 11.33 9.30
C GLU A 255 0.42 11.24 8.21
N SER A 256 0.67 11.87 7.06
CA SER A 256 -0.12 11.67 5.86
C SER A 256 0.24 10.34 5.21
N VAL A 257 -0.74 9.44 5.08
CA VAL A 257 -0.54 8.07 4.62
C VAL A 257 -1.16 7.79 3.25
N GLY A 258 -1.96 8.72 2.71
CA GLY A 258 -2.61 8.49 1.43
C GLY A 258 -3.66 9.51 1.04
N VAL A 259 -4.42 9.17 -0.01
CA VAL A 259 -5.49 9.99 -0.59
C VAL A 259 -6.66 9.09 -0.97
N VAL A 260 -7.89 9.59 -0.78
CA VAL A 260 -9.10 9.02 -1.36
C VAL A 260 -9.87 10.11 -2.08
N ALA A 261 -10.25 9.88 -3.33
CA ALA A 261 -10.86 10.94 -4.14
C ALA A 261 -11.72 10.40 -5.29
N GLN A 262 -12.68 11.20 -5.73
CA GLN A 262 -13.30 11.04 -7.05
C GLN A 262 -12.41 11.67 -8.12
N VAL A 263 -12.23 10.97 -9.24
CA VAL A 263 -11.49 11.50 -10.39
C VAL A 263 -12.28 12.64 -11.04
N HIS A 264 -11.59 13.70 -11.47
CA HIS A 264 -12.24 14.78 -12.19
C HIS A 264 -12.88 14.26 -13.50
N PRO A 265 -14.13 14.64 -13.84
CA PRO A 265 -14.81 14.14 -15.05
C PRO A 265 -14.00 14.32 -16.34
N ASP A 266 -13.33 15.46 -16.51
CA ASP A 266 -12.48 15.71 -17.69
C ASP A 266 -11.26 14.76 -17.75
N VAL A 267 -10.68 14.40 -16.61
CA VAL A 267 -9.59 13.42 -16.55
C VAL A 267 -10.14 12.03 -16.85
N ALA A 268 -11.25 11.64 -16.25
CA ALA A 268 -11.90 10.36 -16.54
C ALA A 268 -12.23 10.23 -18.03
N ALA A 269 -12.80 11.28 -18.63
CA ALA A 269 -13.11 11.33 -20.05
C ALA A 269 -11.86 11.22 -20.94
N ALA A 270 -10.72 11.77 -20.52
CA ALA A 270 -9.46 11.61 -21.25
C ALA A 270 -8.98 10.14 -21.32
N PHE A 271 -9.42 9.29 -20.38
CA PHE A 271 -9.20 7.84 -20.40
C PHE A 271 -10.38 7.06 -21.02
N ASP A 272 -11.32 7.71 -21.70
CA ASP A 272 -12.55 7.11 -22.25
C ASP A 272 -13.48 6.50 -21.17
N ILE A 273 -13.54 7.13 -19.99
CA ILE A 273 -14.42 6.75 -18.87
C ILE A 273 -15.59 7.75 -18.77
N GLU A 274 -16.82 7.29 -19.00
CA GLU A 274 -18.04 8.11 -19.02
C GLU A 274 -18.84 8.11 -17.70
N GLU A 275 -18.25 7.60 -16.62
CA GLU A 275 -18.91 7.47 -15.32
C GLU A 275 -18.01 7.91 -14.15
N PRO A 276 -18.59 8.24 -12.98
CA PRO A 276 -17.80 8.49 -11.79
C PRO A 276 -16.93 7.28 -11.41
N VAL A 277 -15.64 7.54 -11.21
CA VAL A 277 -14.67 6.58 -10.68
C VAL A 277 -13.91 7.21 -9.53
N PHE A 278 -13.55 6.39 -8.56
CA PHE A 278 -12.90 6.80 -7.32
C PHE A 278 -11.54 6.12 -7.21
N LEU A 279 -10.54 6.87 -6.75
CA LEU A 279 -9.18 6.41 -6.54
C LEU A 279 -8.86 6.39 -5.04
N ILE A 280 -8.05 5.40 -4.67
CA ILE A 280 -7.44 5.26 -3.35
C ILE A 280 -5.93 5.15 -3.60
N GLU A 281 -5.13 5.88 -2.83
CA GLU A 281 -3.69 5.73 -2.76
C GLU A 281 -3.27 5.62 -1.29
N LEU A 282 -2.44 4.63 -0.96
CA LEU A 282 -1.83 4.46 0.34
C LEU A 282 -0.32 4.29 0.17
N TRP A 283 0.47 5.18 0.79
CA TRP A 283 1.92 5.14 0.73
C TRP A 283 2.46 4.28 1.87
N PHE A 284 3.19 3.21 1.53
CA PHE A 284 3.55 2.20 2.51
C PHE A 284 4.60 2.66 3.52
N GLU A 285 5.48 3.58 3.15
CA GLU A 285 6.52 4.10 4.04
C GLU A 285 5.93 4.89 5.23
N PRO A 286 5.12 5.95 5.04
CA PRO A 286 4.47 6.64 6.17
C PRO A 286 3.48 5.72 6.89
N LEU A 287 2.74 4.88 6.18
CA LEU A 287 1.81 3.93 6.80
C LEU A 287 2.53 2.95 7.74
N THR A 288 3.69 2.42 7.33
CA THR A 288 4.50 1.53 8.18
C THR A 288 5.02 2.24 9.42
N ARG A 289 5.39 3.53 9.31
CA ARG A 289 5.82 4.34 10.47
C ARG A 289 4.68 4.64 11.45
N ALA A 290 3.45 4.75 10.93
CA ALA A 290 2.27 5.06 11.73
C ALA A 290 1.66 3.83 12.43
N ILE A 291 1.91 2.61 11.93
CA ILE A 291 1.42 1.37 12.54
C ILE A 291 2.27 1.03 13.77
N PRO A 292 1.67 0.84 14.95
CA PRO A 292 2.41 0.46 16.14
C PRO A 292 2.97 -0.96 16.00
N GLU A 293 4.21 -1.19 16.48
CA GLU A 293 4.84 -2.51 16.43
C GLU A 293 4.03 -3.58 17.20
N ARG A 294 3.31 -3.15 18.24
CA ARG A 294 2.46 -3.98 19.08
C ARG A 294 1.13 -3.27 19.32
N PRO A 295 -0.01 -3.97 19.17
CA PRO A 295 -1.29 -3.40 19.52
C PRO A 295 -1.37 -3.17 21.03
N ASP A 296 -1.96 -2.04 21.43
CA ASP A 296 -2.31 -1.80 22.82
C ASP A 296 -3.47 -2.71 23.23
N TYR A 297 -3.34 -3.32 24.41
CA TYR A 297 -4.40 -4.16 24.98
C TYR A 297 -5.10 -3.43 26.12
N ALA A 298 -6.42 -3.31 26.02
CA ALA A 298 -7.28 -2.91 27.11
C ALA A 298 -8.32 -4.01 27.37
N PRO A 299 -8.54 -4.44 28.64
CA PRO A 299 -9.57 -5.43 28.93
C PRO A 299 -10.96 -4.87 28.59
N PRO A 300 -11.89 -5.71 28.11
CA PRO A 300 -13.26 -5.27 27.89
C PRO A 300 -13.89 -4.84 29.22
N SER A 301 -14.58 -3.69 29.20
CA SER A 301 -15.28 -3.19 30.39
C SER A 301 -16.41 -4.15 30.79
N ARG A 302 -16.54 -4.37 32.10
CA ARG A 302 -17.64 -5.15 32.70
C ARG A 302 -18.86 -4.29 33.03
N TYR A 303 -18.76 -2.98 32.85
CA TYR A 303 -19.82 -2.03 33.17
C TYR A 303 -20.61 -1.67 31.92
N PRO A 304 -21.94 -1.48 32.03
CA PRO A 304 -22.78 -1.16 30.89
C PRO A 304 -22.47 0.24 30.35
N GLU A 305 -22.72 0.44 29.06
CA GLU A 305 -22.72 1.76 28.45
C GLU A 305 -24.06 2.47 28.61
N ALA A 306 -24.01 3.80 28.70
CA ALA A 306 -25.18 4.66 28.59
C ALA A 306 -25.21 5.29 27.19
N ARG A 307 -26.37 5.27 26.53
CA ARG A 307 -26.57 5.84 25.19
C ARG A 307 -27.45 7.09 25.24
N ARG A 308 -27.09 8.10 24.46
CA ARG A 308 -27.88 9.30 24.19
C ARG A 308 -27.83 9.60 22.70
N ASP A 309 -28.99 9.80 22.10
CA ASP A 309 -29.07 10.27 20.73
C ASP A 309 -29.20 11.81 20.78
N LEU A 310 -28.30 12.51 20.11
CA LEU A 310 -28.26 13.98 20.05
C LEU A 310 -28.50 14.43 18.61
N ALA A 311 -29.47 15.32 18.42
CA ALA A 311 -29.65 16.03 17.15
C ALA A 311 -29.05 17.43 17.29
N LEU A 312 -27.99 17.71 16.54
CA LEU A 312 -27.24 18.96 16.62
C LEU A 312 -27.38 19.76 15.34
N LEU A 313 -27.84 21.00 15.46
CA LEU A 313 -27.81 22.00 14.41
C LEU A 313 -26.42 22.63 14.35
N VAL A 314 -25.79 22.58 13.19
CA VAL A 314 -24.46 23.14 12.93
C VAL A 314 -24.44 23.89 11.60
N PRO A 315 -23.49 24.82 11.38
CA PRO A 315 -23.25 25.38 10.05
C PRO A 315 -23.10 24.27 8.98
N ALA A 316 -23.61 24.52 7.77
CA ALA A 316 -23.69 23.51 6.71
C ALA A 316 -22.32 22.91 6.34
N ASP A 317 -21.27 23.73 6.42
CA ASP A 317 -19.89 23.38 6.05
C ASP A 317 -19.11 22.74 7.20
N THR A 318 -19.68 22.65 8.41
CA THR A 318 -19.01 22.00 9.55
C THR A 318 -18.83 20.50 9.26
N PRO A 319 -17.59 19.98 9.27
CA PRO A 319 -17.35 18.55 9.08
C PRO A 319 -17.94 17.74 10.24
N ALA A 320 -18.56 16.60 9.91
CA ALA A 320 -19.08 15.68 10.93
C ALA A 320 -17.96 15.16 11.86
N SER A 321 -16.75 14.97 11.32
CA SER A 321 -15.55 14.58 12.07
C SER A 321 -15.21 15.56 13.18
N SER A 322 -15.40 16.87 12.98
CA SER A 322 -15.15 17.88 14.02
C SER A 322 -16.06 17.69 15.24
N LEU A 323 -17.33 17.33 15.03
CA LEU A 323 -18.24 17.01 16.15
C LEU A 323 -17.77 15.76 16.88
N ILE A 324 -17.46 14.69 16.14
CA ILE A 324 -16.98 13.42 16.71
C ILE A 324 -15.70 13.65 17.52
N GLU A 325 -14.78 14.48 17.03
CA GLU A 325 -13.52 14.79 17.72
C GLU A 325 -13.75 15.59 19.01
N VAL A 326 -14.62 16.61 18.99
CA VAL A 326 -14.99 17.37 20.20
C VAL A 326 -15.62 16.45 21.24
N ILE A 327 -16.46 15.50 20.81
CA ILE A 327 -17.09 14.49 21.69
C ILE A 327 -16.04 13.54 22.26
N ARG A 328 -15.18 12.95 21.42
CA ARG A 328 -14.15 11.98 21.80
C ARG A 328 -13.12 12.57 22.76
N THR A 329 -12.73 13.83 22.55
CA THR A 329 -11.74 14.54 23.37
C THR A 329 -12.34 15.21 24.61
N HIS A 330 -13.66 15.14 24.81
CA HIS A 330 -14.31 15.79 25.93
C HIS A 330 -13.85 15.18 27.26
N ARG A 331 -13.31 16.03 28.15
CA ARG A 331 -12.74 15.58 29.42
C ARG A 331 -13.84 15.25 30.42
N ALA A 332 -14.19 13.98 30.51
CA ALA A 332 -15.04 13.44 31.56
C ALA A 332 -14.24 12.42 32.40
N ARG A 333 -14.09 12.68 33.70
CA ARG A 333 -13.19 11.91 34.58
C ARG A 333 -13.54 10.40 34.58
N GLY A 334 -12.65 9.59 34.02
CA GLY A 334 -12.80 8.14 33.95
C GLY A 334 -13.96 7.69 33.07
N VAL A 335 -14.43 8.54 32.15
CA VAL A 335 -15.51 8.23 31.22
C VAL A 335 -15.02 8.41 29.79
N ARG A 336 -15.01 7.33 29.03
CA ARG A 336 -14.80 7.34 27.59
C ARG A 336 -16.11 7.69 26.91
N ILE A 337 -16.04 8.59 25.93
CA ILE A 337 -17.18 9.04 25.14
C ILE A 337 -16.87 8.75 23.67
N THR A 338 -17.81 8.12 22.98
CA THR A 338 -17.74 7.86 21.54
C THR A 338 -19.02 8.32 20.88
N ALA A 339 -18.99 8.63 19.59
CA ALA A 339 -20.16 9.03 18.83
C ALA A 339 -20.09 8.49 17.40
N ASP A 340 -21.23 8.00 16.91
CA ASP A 340 -21.42 7.67 15.50
C ASP A 340 -22.51 8.59 14.93
N VAL A 341 -22.30 9.12 13.73
CA VAL A 341 -23.36 9.82 12.99
C VAL A 341 -24.27 8.78 12.35
N PHE A 342 -25.57 8.94 12.50
CA PHE A 342 -26.56 8.04 11.89
C PHE A 342 -27.58 8.75 10.99
N ASP A 343 -27.62 10.09 11.00
CA ASP A 343 -28.48 10.86 10.09
C ASP A 343 -27.92 12.26 9.82
N GLU A 344 -28.10 12.75 8.60
CA GLU A 344 -27.88 14.15 8.21
C GLU A 344 -29.15 14.66 7.51
N TYR A 345 -29.76 15.70 8.08
CA TYR A 345 -31.00 16.27 7.56
C TYR A 345 -30.83 17.75 7.18
N ARG A 346 -31.22 18.08 5.94
CA ARG A 346 -31.26 19.43 5.37
C ARG A 346 -32.64 19.64 4.74
N GLY A 347 -33.60 20.12 5.51
CA GLY A 347 -34.97 20.27 5.04
C GLY A 347 -35.80 21.19 5.92
N GLU A 348 -37.12 21.07 5.81
CA GLU A 348 -38.06 21.89 6.58
C GLU A 348 -37.78 21.77 8.09
N GLY A 349 -37.76 22.92 8.77
CA GLY A 349 -37.42 23.01 10.20
C GLY A 349 -35.93 23.14 10.52
N VAL A 350 -35.04 23.14 9.52
CA VAL A 350 -33.62 23.49 9.68
C VAL A 350 -33.37 24.91 9.14
N PRO A 351 -32.76 25.82 9.92
CA PRO A 351 -32.44 27.17 9.45
C PRO A 351 -31.56 27.16 8.18
N ALA A 352 -31.73 28.16 7.32
CA ALA A 352 -30.90 28.30 6.13
C ALA A 352 -29.41 28.44 6.52
N GLY A 353 -28.52 27.74 5.79
CA GLY A 353 -27.09 27.70 6.08
C GLY A 353 -26.70 26.75 7.22
N GLN A 354 -27.64 25.98 7.77
CA GLN A 354 -27.37 24.93 8.76
C GLN A 354 -27.75 23.54 8.26
N LYS A 355 -27.27 22.52 8.96
CA LYS A 355 -27.68 21.13 8.83
C LYS A 355 -27.91 20.53 10.21
N SER A 356 -28.77 19.52 10.28
CA SER A 356 -29.03 18.74 11.50
C SER A 356 -28.28 17.42 11.41
N LEU A 357 -27.31 17.19 12.30
CA LEU A 357 -26.61 15.91 12.42
C LEU A 357 -27.15 15.14 13.63
N ALA A 358 -27.58 13.90 13.42
CA ALA A 358 -27.99 13.01 14.51
C ALA A 358 -26.83 12.07 14.88
N LEU A 359 -26.44 12.08 16.15
CA LEU A 359 -25.33 11.29 16.67
C LEU A 359 -25.79 10.36 17.79
N ALA A 360 -25.36 9.11 17.73
CA ALA A 360 -25.50 8.15 18.81
C ALA A 360 -24.27 8.25 19.72
N VAL A 361 -24.40 8.95 20.84
CA VAL A 361 -23.32 9.18 21.81
C VAL A 361 -23.36 8.09 22.88
N ARG A 362 -22.23 7.41 23.07
CA ARG A 362 -22.05 6.36 24.08
C ARG A 362 -21.08 6.83 25.15
N PHE A 363 -21.52 6.74 26.40
CA PHE A 363 -20.74 7.05 27.60
C PHE A 363 -20.42 5.74 28.33
N ARG A 364 -19.14 5.51 28.64
CA ARG A 364 -18.71 4.31 29.36
C ARG A 364 -17.61 4.63 30.36
N ALA A 365 -17.75 4.11 31.58
CA ALA A 365 -16.67 4.08 32.55
C ALA A 365 -16.14 2.65 32.69
N ASP A 366 -14.84 2.53 32.99
CA ASP A 366 -14.18 1.23 33.16
C ASP A 366 -14.14 0.77 34.62
N ASP A 367 -14.57 1.63 35.56
CA ASP A 367 -14.51 1.41 37.01
C ASP A 367 -15.87 1.41 37.72
N ARG A 368 -16.95 1.82 37.05
CA ARG A 368 -18.29 1.95 37.65
C ARG A 368 -19.41 1.97 36.60
N THR A 369 -20.63 1.67 37.04
CA THR A 369 -21.84 1.98 36.29
C THR A 369 -22.15 3.47 36.38
N LEU A 370 -22.43 4.11 35.24
CA LEU A 370 -22.81 5.53 35.20
C LEU A 370 -24.25 5.71 35.67
N SER A 371 -24.47 6.62 36.62
CA SER A 371 -25.82 7.04 36.99
C SER A 371 -26.39 8.00 35.95
N GLU A 372 -27.72 8.12 35.88
CA GLU A 372 -28.37 9.09 35.00
C GLU A 372 -27.92 10.53 35.28
N LYS A 373 -27.72 10.87 36.56
CA LYS A 373 -27.19 12.19 36.98
C LYS A 373 -25.77 12.43 36.46
N ASP A 374 -24.93 11.40 36.37
CA ASP A 374 -23.60 11.51 35.80
C ASP A 374 -23.65 11.79 34.31
N VAL A 375 -24.49 11.05 33.57
CA VAL A 375 -24.65 11.21 32.12
C VAL A 375 -25.15 12.61 31.80
N VAL A 376 -26.22 13.08 32.45
CA VAL A 376 -26.78 14.43 32.23
C VAL A 376 -25.74 15.52 32.51
N ARG A 377 -24.94 15.39 33.56
CA ARG A 377 -23.89 16.36 33.89
C ARG A 377 -22.80 16.41 32.81
N ILE A 378 -22.37 15.25 32.31
CA ILE A 378 -21.35 15.16 31.26
C ILE A 378 -21.92 15.71 29.94
N GLU A 379 -23.14 15.31 29.58
CA GLU A 379 -23.86 15.76 28.39
C GLU A 379 -24.01 17.29 28.36
N GLN A 380 -24.41 17.91 29.47
CA GLN A 380 -24.49 19.38 29.56
C GLN A 380 -23.12 20.06 29.38
N GLY A 381 -22.05 19.46 29.89
CA GLY A 381 -20.69 19.95 29.67
C GLY A 381 -20.24 19.81 28.23
N LEU A 382 -20.59 18.69 27.60
CA LEU A 382 -20.30 18.40 26.21
C LEU A 382 -21.06 19.35 25.27
N LEU A 383 -22.36 19.58 25.50
CA LEU A 383 -23.17 20.51 24.70
C LEU A 383 -22.62 21.94 24.76
N ARG A 384 -22.23 22.43 25.95
CA ARG A 384 -21.58 23.76 26.06
C ARG A 384 -20.29 23.85 25.26
N ARG A 385 -19.48 22.79 25.24
CA ARG A 385 -18.24 22.76 24.46
C ARG A 385 -18.53 22.73 22.96
N LEU A 386 -19.50 21.92 22.53
CA LEU A 386 -19.93 21.85 21.13
C LEU A 386 -20.47 23.20 20.63
N GLU A 387 -21.21 23.92 21.49
CA GLU A 387 -21.68 25.28 21.21
C GLU A 387 -20.51 26.27 21.12
N GLN A 388 -19.55 26.22 22.05
CA GLN A 388 -18.38 27.11 22.07
C GLN A 388 -17.41 26.87 20.90
N ASP A 389 -17.09 25.61 20.61
CA ASP A 389 -16.05 25.23 19.66
C ASP A 389 -16.59 25.24 18.22
N LEU A 390 -17.85 24.86 18.00
CA LEU A 390 -18.42 24.62 16.67
C LEU A 390 -19.74 25.38 16.39
N GLY A 391 -20.25 26.17 17.34
CA GLY A 391 -21.56 26.82 17.20
C GLY A 391 -22.73 25.83 17.15
N ALA A 392 -22.52 24.60 17.64
CA ALA A 392 -23.52 23.55 17.58
C ALA A 392 -24.61 23.76 18.64
N THR A 393 -25.88 23.65 18.24
CA THR A 393 -27.03 23.79 19.16
C THR A 393 -27.92 22.55 19.14
N LEU A 394 -28.49 22.19 20.28
CA LEU A 394 -29.40 21.05 20.35
C LEU A 394 -30.71 21.38 19.63
N ARG A 395 -31.12 20.51 18.70
CA ARG A 395 -32.42 20.60 18.02
C ARG A 395 -33.50 20.13 18.99
N ALA A 396 -34.47 21.01 19.25
CA ALA A 396 -35.63 20.74 20.11
C ALA A 396 -36.74 19.97 19.37
#